data_AF-A0A1Q5XL84-F1
#
_entry.id   AF-A0A1Q5XL84-F1
#
_cell.length_a   1.000
_cell.length_b   1.000
_cell.length_c   1.000
_cell.angle_alpha   90.00
_cell.angle_beta   90.00
_cell.angle_gamma   90.00
#
_symmetry.space_group_name_H-M   'P 1'
#
loop_
_entity.id
_entity.type
_entity.pdbx_description
1 polymer ?
#
loop_
_entity_poly.entity_id
_entity_poly.type
_entity_poly.pdbx_seq_one_letter_code
_entity_poly.pdbx_strand_id
1 'polypeptide(L)' 'MVSIILNVQKLIDDRGWTQKQLAEKTGIRRAAVSEICNNMRTSINREHLEKIAEVLELKDIKELIELRLEQEE' A
#
# COMPACT_ATOMS: atom_id res chain seq x y z
N MET A 1 -7.04 -14.74 14.22
CA MET A 1 -6.46 -14.96 12.86
C MET A 1 -5.41 -13.88 12.58
N VAL A 2 -4.44 -14.09 11.67
CA VAL A 2 -3.45 -13.04 11.30
C VAL A 2 -3.67 -12.58 9.87
N SER A 3 -3.61 -11.27 9.63
CA SER A 3 -3.70 -10.66 8.30
C SER A 3 -2.55 -9.69 8.04
N ILE A 4 -2.14 -9.58 6.77
CA ILE A 4 -1.17 -8.59 6.30
C ILE A 4 -1.93 -7.39 5.74
N ILE A 5 -1.62 -6.20 6.22
CA ILE A 5 -2.23 -4.94 5.80
C ILE A 5 -1.16 -4.02 5.22
N LEU A 6 -1.50 -3.38 4.11
CA LEU A 6 -0.72 -2.34 3.46
C LEU A 6 -1.23 -0.97 3.89
N ASN A 7 -0.32 -0.12 4.37
CA ASN A 7 -0.60 1.23 4.85
C ASN A 7 -0.63 2.28 3.73
N VAL A 8 -0.68 1.85 2.46
CA VAL A 8 -0.53 2.73 1.29
C VAL A 8 -1.52 3.88 1.28
N GLN A 9 -2.79 3.64 1.63
CA GLN A 9 -3.81 4.68 1.69
C GLN A 9 -3.44 5.77 2.71
N LYS A 10 -3.06 5.36 3.93
CA LYS A 10 -2.63 6.29 4.97
C LYS A 10 -1.40 7.11 4.52
N LEU A 11 -0.41 6.44 3.92
CA LEU A 11 0.82 7.09 3.47
C LEU A 11 0.59 8.15 2.39
N ILE A 12 -0.37 7.94 1.48
CA ILE A 12 -0.72 8.96 0.48
C ILE A 12 -1.55 10.10 1.09
N ASP A 13 -2.45 9.80 2.04
CA ASP A 13 -3.26 10.81 2.73
C ASP A 13 -2.38 11.76 3.56
N ASP A 14 -1.40 11.22 4.30
CA ASP A 14 -0.42 12.01 5.06
C ASP A 14 0.41 12.96 4.16
N ARG A 15 0.51 12.66 2.87
CA ARG A 15 1.20 13.47 1.85
C ARG A 15 0.25 14.37 1.04
N GLY A 16 -1.06 14.32 1.30
CA GLY A 16 -2.07 15.02 0.51
C GLY A 16 -2.19 14.51 -0.93
N TRP A 17 -1.86 13.25 -1.18
CA TRP A 17 -1.88 12.64 -2.51
C TRP A 17 -3.15 11.83 -2.73
N THR A 18 -3.66 11.89 -3.96
CA THR A 18 -4.74 11.03 -4.44
C THR A 18 -4.18 9.68 -4.93
N GLN A 19 -5.02 8.64 -4.92
CA GLN A 19 -4.68 7.35 -5.55
C GLN A 19 -4.33 7.50 -7.04
N LYS A 20 -4.92 8.49 -7.73
CA LYS A 20 -4.58 8.82 -9.12
C LYS A 20 -3.12 9.27 -9.25
N GLN A 21 -2.66 10.18 -8.39
CA GLN A 21 -1.27 10.64 -8.39
C GLN A 21 -0.31 9.49 -8.06
N LEU A 22 -0.68 8.60 -7.13
CA LEU A 22 0.13 7.41 -6.84
C LEU A 22 0.24 6.50 -8.08
N ALA A 23 -0.86 6.25 -8.79
CA ALA A 23 -0.85 5.47 -10.03
C ALA A 23 0.03 6.09 -11.12
N GLU A 24 -0.03 7.41 -11.29
CA GLU A 24 0.81 8.13 -12.26
C GLU A 24 2.29 8.07 -11.92
N LYS A 25 2.65 8.24 -10.63
CA LYS A 25 4.04 8.22 -10.17
C LYS A 25 4.66 6.81 -10.20
N THR A 26 3.89 5.79 -9.82
CA THR A 26 4.37 4.40 -9.76
C THR A 26 4.27 3.68 -11.10
N GLY A 27 3.48 4.20 -12.05
CA GLY A 27 3.12 3.51 -13.29
C GLY A 27 2.20 2.30 -13.07
N ILE A 28 1.72 2.06 -11.85
CA ILE A 28 0.78 0.98 -11.54
C ILE A 28 -0.61 1.38 -12.03
N ARG A 29 -1.36 0.42 -12.61
CA ARG A 29 -2.72 0.68 -13.09
C ARG A 29 -3.61 1.20 -11.95
N ARG A 30 -4.42 2.24 -12.21
CA ARG A 30 -5.35 2.83 -11.23
C ARG A 30 -6.22 1.81 -10.48
N ALA A 31 -6.71 0.78 -11.17
CA ALA A 31 -7.48 -0.30 -10.54
C ALA A 31 -6.65 -1.06 -9.48
N ALA A 32 -5.41 -1.42 -9.82
CA ALA A 32 -4.51 -2.10 -8.90
C ALA A 32 -4.11 -1.21 -7.72
N VAL A 33 -3.84 0.08 -7.95
CA VAL A 33 -3.60 1.03 -6.85
C VAL A 33 -4.81 1.11 -5.91
N SER A 34 -6.03 1.21 -6.46
CA SER A 34 -7.25 1.22 -5.64
C SER A 34 -7.39 -0.05 -4.80
N GLU A 35 -7.18 -1.23 -5.38
CA GLU A 35 -7.25 -2.49 -4.62
C GLU A 35 -6.15 -2.60 -3.56
N ILE A 36 -4.95 -2.08 -3.83
CA ILE A 36 -3.82 -2.02 -2.89
C ILE A 36 -4.16 -1.11 -1.71
N CYS A 37 -4.61 0.12 -1.98
CA CYS A 37 -5.00 1.10 -0.96
C CYS A 37 -6.13 0.57 -0.06
N ASN A 38 -7.07 -0.17 -0.64
CA ASN A 38 -8.21 -0.74 0.07
C ASN A 38 -7.94 -2.14 0.65
N ASN A 39 -6.72 -2.68 0.54
CA ASN A 39 -6.37 -4.03 1.01
C ASN A 39 -7.29 -5.14 0.45
N MET A 40 -7.80 -4.97 -0.77
CA MET A 40 -8.70 -5.94 -1.42
C MET A 40 -7.95 -7.04 -2.17
N ARG A 41 -6.63 -6.90 -2.35
CA ARG A 41 -5.82 -7.93 -3.01
C ARG A 41 -5.31 -8.97 -2.01
N THR A 42 -5.45 -10.23 -2.37
CA THR A 42 -4.83 -11.37 -1.68
C THR A 42 -3.37 -11.60 -2.07
N SER A 43 -2.89 -10.93 -3.12
CA SER A 43 -1.51 -11.02 -3.59
C SER A 43 -0.99 -9.69 -4.14
N ILE A 44 0.28 -9.42 -3.85
CA ILE A 44 1.04 -8.30 -4.40
C ILE A 44 2.45 -8.79 -4.74
N ASN A 45 2.99 -8.37 -5.88
CA ASN A 45 4.35 -8.72 -6.26
C ASN A 45 5.36 -7.73 -5.64
N ARG A 46 6.63 -8.12 -5.64
CA ARG A 46 7.72 -7.29 -5.09
C ARG A 46 7.89 -5.97 -5.83
N GLU A 47 7.76 -5.98 -7.15
CA GLU A 47 7.91 -4.80 -7.99
C GLU A 47 6.91 -3.69 -7.62
N HIS A 48 5.66 -4.03 -7.30
CA HIS A 48 4.69 -3.05 -6.84
C HIS A 48 5.07 -2.45 -5.47
N LEU A 49 5.54 -3.30 -4.54
CA LEU A 49 5.99 -2.83 -3.22
C LEU A 49 7.20 -1.90 -3.35
N GLU A 50 8.17 -2.27 -4.19
CA GLU A 50 9.37 -1.48 -4.48
C GLU A 50 9.00 -0.13 -5.11
N LYS A 51 8.17 -0.11 -6.14
CA LYS A 51 7.70 1.13 -6.80
C LYS A 51 6.98 2.06 -5.82
N ILE A 52 6.11 1.50 -4.98
CA ILE A 52 5.37 2.28 -3.98
C ILE A 52 6.35 2.84 -2.93
N ALA A 53 7.27 2.01 -2.43
CA ALA A 53 8.27 2.43 -1.45
C ALA A 53 9.20 3.52 -2.00
N GLU A 54 9.65 3.39 -3.24
CA GLU A 54 10.49 4.36 -3.93
C GLU A 54 9.76 5.70 -4.11
N VAL A 55 8.54 5.68 -4.65
CA VAL A 55 7.72 6.88 -4.89
C VAL A 55 7.34 7.59 -3.60
N LEU A 56 7.14 6.84 -2.51
CA LEU A 56 6.85 7.38 -1.18
C LEU A 56 8.10 7.67 -0.35
N GLU A 57 9.30 7.42 -0.90
CA GLU A 57 10.60 7.61 -0.25
C GLU A 57 10.76 6.89 1.09
N LEU A 58 10.11 5.74 1.24
CA LEU A 58 10.14 4.96 2.49
C LEU A 58 11.54 4.40 2.75
N LYS A 59 11.93 4.34 4.02
CA LYS A 59 13.24 3.81 4.44
C LYS A 59 13.12 2.48 5.17
N ASP A 60 11.94 2.17 5.71
CA ASP A 60 11.64 0.89 6.36
C ASP A 60 10.35 0.27 5.79
N ILE A 61 10.39 -1.03 5.50
CA ILE A 61 9.23 -1.80 5.03
C ILE A 61 8.08 -1.80 6.06
N LYS A 62 8.38 -1.61 7.35
CA LYS A 62 7.39 -1.50 8.42
C LYS A 62 6.48 -0.28 8.27
N GLU A 63 6.92 0.75 7.54
CA GLU A 63 6.06 1.89 7.21
C GLU A 63 4.94 1.46 6.24
N LEU A 64 5.26 0.50 5.35
CA LEU A 64 4.37 0.02 4.29
C LEU A 64 3.49 -1.15 4.74
N ILE A 65 4.04 -2.09 5.51
CA ILE A 65 3.41 -3.39 5.81
C ILE A 65 3.22 -3.56 7.31
N GLU A 66 2.02 -3.94 7.71
CA GLU A 66 1.62 -4.25 9.08
C GLU A 66 1.05 -5.68 9.17
N LEU A 67 1.36 -6.38 10.26
CA LEU A 67 0.66 -7.60 10.65
C LEU A 67 -0.44 -7.24 11.65
N ARG A 68 -1.69 -7.58 11.34
CA ARG A 68 -2.81 -7.43 12.26
C ARG A 68 -3.22 -8.77 12.84
N LEU A 69 -3.35 -8.79 14.16
CA LEU A 69 -3.93 -9.89 14.91
C LEU A 69 -5.43 -9.61 15.02
N GLU A 70 -6.25 -10.43 14.41
CA GLU A 70 -7.67 -10.47 14.70
C GLU A 70 -7.85 -11.16 16.04
N GLN A 71 -8.24 -10.39 17.06
CA GLN A 71 -8.70 -10.93 18.32
C GLN A 71 -10.07 -11.54 18.08
N GLU A 72 -10.21 -12.83 18.41
CA GLU A 72 -11.53 -13.46 18.53
C GLU A 72 -12.21 -12.83 19.75
N GLU A 73 -13.23 -12.01 19.53
CA GLU A 73 -14.26 -11.74 20.55
C GLU A 73 -15.16 -12.96 20.71
#